data_AF-A0A1V9FHT0-F1
#
_entry.id   AF-A0A1V9FHT0-F1
#
_cell.length_a   1.000
_cell.length_b   1.000
_cell.length_c   1.000
_cell.angle_alpha   90.00
_cell.angle_beta   90.00
_cell.angle_gamma   90.00
#
_symmetry.space_group_name_H-M   'P 1'
#
loop_
_entity.id
_entity.type
_entity.pdbx_description
1 polymer ?
#
loop_
_entity_poly.entity_id
_entity_poly.type
_entity_poly.pdbx_seq_one_letter_code
_entity_poly.pdbx_strand_id
1 'polypeptide(L)'
;MKLGLLQKDVAQRIGTTEQTITNWEMTGHEPQIKYYPKIIEFLGFFPWEINASTLGGKIKKYRYMHGLTQSALARRLGIDHGTLIDCEGNKTKPRRRILEKLEPVLVTA
;
A
#
# COMPACT_ATOMS: atom_id res chain seq x y z
N MET A 1 -3.19 20.56 12.67
CA MET A 1 -2.16 19.50 12.76
C MET A 1 -1.89 19.16 14.21
N LYS A 2 -2.01 17.88 14.60
CA LYS A 2 -1.93 17.40 15.99
C LYS A 2 -0.50 17.14 16.49
N LEU A 3 0.53 17.41 15.67
CA LEU A 3 1.94 17.05 15.92
C LEU A 3 2.91 18.26 16.01
N GLY A 4 2.42 19.50 15.90
CA GLY A 4 3.27 20.70 16.00
C GLY A 4 4.33 20.89 14.91
N LEU A 5 4.32 20.06 13.87
CA LEU A 5 5.23 20.15 12.71
C LEU A 5 4.66 21.07 11.64
N LEU A 6 5.55 21.74 10.89
CA LEU A 6 5.15 22.50 9.71
C LEU A 6 5.03 21.55 8.51
N GLN A 7 4.15 21.88 7.56
CA GLN A 7 3.94 21.08 6.34
C GLN A 7 5.25 20.85 5.56
N LYS A 8 6.14 21.85 5.52
CA LYS A 8 7.49 21.72 4.95
C LYS A 8 8.37 20.66 5.62
N ASP A 9 8.26 20.49 6.94
CA ASP A 9 9.08 19.52 7.69
C ASP A 9 8.60 18.09 7.40
N VAL A 10 7.28 17.92 7.31
CA VAL A 10 6.65 16.66 6.90
C VAL A 10 7.04 16.31 5.47
N ALA A 11 7.01 17.29 4.56
CA ALA A 11 7.40 17.11 3.17
C ALA A 11 8.85 16.63 3.04
N GLN A 12 9.78 17.23 3.78
CA GLN A 12 11.18 16.82 3.80
C GLN A 12 11.35 15.37 4.28
N ARG A 13 10.64 14.97 5.35
CA ARG A 13 10.70 13.59 5.90
C ARG A 13 10.14 12.55 4.94
N ILE A 14 9.05 12.87 4.25
CA ILE A 14 8.40 11.97 3.28
C ILE A 14 9.13 11.96 1.93
N GLY A 15 9.91 13.00 1.62
CA GLY A 15 10.60 13.16 0.33
C GLY A 15 9.68 13.70 -0.77
N THR A 16 8.83 14.67 -0.42
CA THR A 16 7.91 15.35 -1.35
C THR A 16 7.94 16.87 -1.14
N THR A 17 7.08 17.61 -1.83
CA THR A 17 6.95 19.07 -1.68
C THR A 17 5.91 19.45 -0.63
N GLU A 18 6.09 20.61 0.00
CA GLU A 18 5.10 21.18 0.93
C GLU A 18 3.71 21.24 0.29
N GLN A 19 3.61 21.74 -0.95
CA GLN A 19 2.37 21.79 -1.71
C GLN A 19 1.70 20.41 -1.85
N THR A 20 2.48 19.33 -1.97
CA THR A 20 1.93 17.98 -2.06
C THR A 20 1.30 17.55 -0.74
N ILE A 21 1.95 17.84 0.39
CA ILE A 21 1.39 17.60 1.73
C ILE A 21 0.12 18.43 1.93
N THR A 22 0.17 19.72 1.62
CA THR A 22 -0.97 20.64 1.68
C THR A 22 -2.15 20.13 0.85
N ASN A 23 -1.89 19.59 -0.34
CA ASN A 23 -2.92 18.98 -1.18
C ASN A 23 -3.53 17.73 -0.51
N TRP A 24 -2.71 16.80 0.00
CA TRP A 24 -3.22 15.60 0.70
C TRP A 24 -4.11 15.96 1.90
N GLU A 25 -3.75 17.00 2.64
CA GLU A 25 -4.49 17.42 3.83
C GLU A 25 -5.79 18.18 3.51
N MET A 26 -5.78 19.05 2.50
CA MET A 26 -6.91 19.97 2.26
C MET A 26 -7.90 19.47 1.22
N THR A 27 -7.44 18.69 0.25
CA THR A 27 -8.23 18.43 -0.97
C THR A 27 -8.74 17.00 -1.08
N GLY A 28 -8.41 16.13 -0.11
CA GLY A 28 -8.80 14.72 -0.12
C GLY A 28 -8.11 13.89 -1.20
N HIS A 29 -7.09 14.43 -1.89
CA HIS A 29 -6.30 13.66 -2.85
C HIS A 29 -5.47 12.61 -2.11
N GLU A 30 -5.71 11.33 -2.39
CA GLU A 30 -4.92 10.26 -1.81
C GLU A 30 -3.46 10.33 -2.29
N PRO A 31 -2.49 10.09 -1.40
CA PRO A 31 -1.10 9.96 -1.80
C PRO A 31 -0.92 8.85 -2.84
N GLN A 32 0.03 9.04 -3.75
CA GLN A 32 0.43 7.93 -4.62
C GLN A 32 1.05 6.81 -3.78
N ILE A 33 0.77 5.57 -4.14
CA ILE A 33 1.18 4.39 -3.35
C ILE A 33 2.69 4.33 -3.04
N LYS A 34 3.55 4.86 -3.92
CA LYS A 34 5.00 4.93 -3.70
C LYS A 34 5.40 5.69 -2.43
N TYR A 35 4.55 6.61 -1.96
CA TYR A 35 4.77 7.38 -0.74
C TYR A 35 4.24 6.66 0.51
N TYR A 36 3.42 5.62 0.38
CA TYR A 36 2.81 4.93 1.52
C TYR A 36 3.84 4.40 2.53
N PRO A 37 4.97 3.77 2.12
CA PRO A 37 5.98 3.33 3.09
C PRO A 37 6.53 4.48 3.94
N LYS A 38 6.81 5.64 3.30
CA LYS A 38 7.30 6.84 4.00
C LYS A 38 6.25 7.50 4.87
N ILE A 39 4.98 7.43 4.48
CA ILE A 39 3.87 7.89 5.31
C ILE A 39 3.71 6.98 6.53
N ILE A 40 3.77 5.65 6.38
CA ILE A 40 3.72 4.69 7.49
C ILE A 40 4.89 4.92 8.45
N GLU A 41 6.10 5.06 7.91
CA GLU A 41 7.32 5.36 8.68
C GLU A 41 7.17 6.68 9.47
N PHE A 42 6.65 7.72 8.83
CA PHE A 42 6.43 9.03 9.46
C PHE A 42 5.36 8.98 10.56
N LEU A 43 4.23 8.31 10.30
CA LEU A 43 3.11 8.23 11.24
C LEU A 43 3.37 7.24 12.39
N GLY A 44 4.25 6.26 12.18
CA GLY A 44 4.53 5.19 13.14
C GLY A 44 3.43 4.11 13.21
N PHE A 45 2.42 4.18 12.34
CA PHE A 45 1.36 3.17 12.23
C PHE A 45 0.82 3.09 10.81
N PHE A 46 0.02 2.06 10.52
CA PHE A 46 -0.64 1.86 9.24
C PHE A 46 -2.00 2.59 9.21
N PRO A 47 -2.16 3.69 8.42
CA PRO A 47 -3.34 4.56 8.53
C PRO A 47 -4.55 4.13 7.69
N TRP A 48 -4.48 3.03 6.95
CA TRP A 48 -5.59 2.56 6.11
C TRP A 48 -6.35 1.40 6.77
N GLU A 49 -7.67 1.43 6.67
CA GLU A 49 -8.51 0.32 7.12
C GLU A 49 -8.54 -0.78 6.05
N ILE A 50 -7.89 -1.91 6.33
CA ILE A 50 -7.85 -3.07 5.44
C ILE A 50 -8.21 -4.33 6.23
N ASN A 51 -9.19 -5.08 5.73
CA ASN A 51 -9.55 -6.37 6.31
C ASN A 51 -8.50 -7.47 5.98
N ALA A 52 -7.44 -7.51 6.76
CA ALA A 52 -6.34 -8.48 6.64
C ALA A 52 -6.72 -9.94 7.04
N SER A 53 -7.97 -10.21 7.43
CA SER A 53 -8.45 -11.60 7.57
C SER A 53 -8.69 -12.28 6.21
N THR A 54 -8.93 -11.48 5.16
CA THR A 54 -9.13 -11.98 3.79
C THR A 54 -7.81 -12.09 3.04
N LEU A 55 -7.74 -12.98 2.04
CA LEU A 55 -6.58 -13.07 1.16
C LEU A 55 -6.29 -11.71 0.50
N GLY A 56 -7.32 -11.07 -0.04
CA GLY A 56 -7.16 -9.82 -0.74
C GLY A 56 -6.71 -8.67 0.15
N GLY A 57 -7.15 -8.64 1.41
CA GLY A 57 -6.67 -7.68 2.40
C GLY A 57 -5.20 -7.86 2.74
N LYS A 58 -4.73 -9.10 2.90
CA LYS A 58 -3.30 -9.38 3.11
C LYS A 58 -2.45 -8.88 1.95
N ILE A 59 -2.88 -9.17 0.72
CA ILE A 59 -2.22 -8.70 -0.51
C ILE A 59 -2.16 -7.17 -0.55
N LYS A 60 -3.30 -6.50 -0.32
CA LYS A 60 -3.38 -5.03 -0.36
C LYS A 60 -2.51 -4.39 0.72
N LYS A 61 -2.56 -4.91 1.95
CA LYS A 61 -1.74 -4.42 3.07
C LYS A 61 -0.25 -4.52 2.75
N TYR A 62 0.21 -5.67 2.26
CA TYR A 62 1.58 -5.85 1.79
C TYR A 62 1.97 -4.82 0.72
N ARG A 63 1.12 -4.63 -0.31
CA ARG A 63 1.39 -3.63 -1.34
C ARG A 63 1.56 -2.22 -0.76
N TYR A 64 0.75 -1.84 0.21
CA TYR A 64 0.80 -0.52 0.81
C TYR A 64 2.06 -0.34 1.66
N MET A 65 2.41 -1.35 2.46
CA MET A 65 3.66 -1.37 3.23
C MET A 65 4.91 -1.27 2.36
N HIS A 66 4.86 -1.78 1.13
CA HIS A 66 5.98 -1.78 0.19
C HIS A 66 5.87 -0.76 -0.96
N GLY A 67 4.82 0.06 -0.99
CA GLY A 67 4.60 1.08 -2.01
C GLY A 67 4.43 0.51 -3.44
N LEU A 68 3.90 -0.70 -3.57
CA LEU A 68 3.79 -1.42 -4.84
C LEU A 68 2.42 -1.23 -5.47
N THR A 69 2.35 -0.92 -6.76
CA THR A 69 1.11 -1.08 -7.54
C THR A 69 0.74 -2.56 -7.69
N GLN A 70 -0.51 -2.85 -8.07
CA GLN A 70 -0.93 -4.22 -8.41
C GLN A 70 -0.05 -4.80 -9.53
N SER A 71 0.19 -4.04 -10.60
CA SER A 71 1.06 -4.45 -11.70
C SER A 71 2.51 -4.74 -11.25
N ALA A 72 3.06 -3.94 -10.34
CA ALA A 72 4.41 -4.14 -9.81
C ALA A 72 4.49 -5.41 -8.95
N LEU A 73 3.50 -5.65 -8.07
CA LEU A 73 3.46 -6.88 -7.28
C LEU A 73 3.26 -8.12 -8.17
N ALA A 74 2.35 -8.05 -9.14
CA ALA A 74 2.09 -9.15 -10.08
C ALA A 74 3.37 -9.56 -10.82
N ARG A 75 4.10 -8.56 -11.35
CA ARG A 75 5.40 -8.75 -11.99
C ARG A 75 6.43 -9.38 -11.04
N ARG A 76 6.52 -8.89 -9.80
CA ARG A 76 7.44 -9.41 -8.78
C ARG A 76 7.18 -10.89 -8.45
N LEU A 77 5.91 -11.30 -8.43
CA LEU A 77 5.52 -12.68 -8.12
C LEU A 77 5.45 -13.58 -9.36
N GLY A 78 5.63 -13.03 -10.56
CA GLY A 78 5.41 -13.75 -11.82
C GLY A 78 3.98 -14.26 -11.97
N ILE A 79 2.99 -13.49 -11.50
CA ILE A 79 1.56 -13.76 -11.65
C ILE A 79 0.99 -12.79 -12.69
N ASP A 80 -0.02 -13.22 -13.44
CA ASP A 80 -0.76 -12.32 -14.33
C ASP A 80 -1.44 -11.17 -13.54
N HIS A 81 -1.49 -9.98 -14.12
CA HIS A 81 -2.02 -8.80 -13.45
C HIS A 81 -3.51 -8.93 -13.13
N GLY A 82 -4.33 -9.45 -14.05
CA GLY A 82 -5.75 -9.69 -13.83
C GLY A 82 -5.99 -10.71 -12.72
N THR A 83 -5.17 -11.77 -12.70
CA THR A 83 -5.20 -12.76 -11.60
C THR A 83 -4.92 -12.11 -10.24
N LEU A 84 -3.94 -11.19 -10.14
CA LEU A 84 -3.69 -10.48 -8.90
C LEU A 84 -4.86 -9.57 -8.50
N ILE A 85 -5.47 -8.86 -9.46
CA ILE A 85 -6.67 -8.02 -9.21
C ILE A 85 -7.80 -8.86 -8.63
N ASP A 86 -8.06 -10.03 -9.19
CA ASP A 86 -9.13 -10.91 -8.73
C ASP A 86 -8.83 -11.48 -7.33
N CYS A 87 -7.57 -11.84 -7.05
CA CYS A 87 -7.15 -12.27 -5.72
C CYS A 87 -7.28 -11.14 -4.69
N GLU A 88 -6.80 -9.94 -5.03
CA GLU A 88 -6.85 -8.76 -4.15
C GLU A 88 -8.30 -8.30 -3.89
N GLY A 89 -9.17 -8.46 -4.90
CA GLY A 89 -10.60 -8.20 -4.81
C GLY A 89 -11.42 -9.30 -4.14
N ASN A 90 -10.80 -10.41 -3.72
CA ASN A 90 -11.48 -11.62 -3.23
C ASN A 90 -12.55 -12.17 -4.20
N LYS A 91 -12.39 -11.97 -5.50
CA LYS A 91 -13.36 -12.37 -6.54
C LYS A 91 -13.28 -13.85 -6.88
N THR A 92 -12.12 -14.46 -6.70
CA THR A 92 -11.88 -15.86 -7.05
C THR A 92 -11.03 -16.55 -5.98
N LYS A 93 -11.20 -17.87 -5.85
CA LYS A 93 -10.31 -18.70 -5.05
C LYS A 93 -9.07 -19.05 -5.90
N PRO A 94 -7.86 -18.63 -5.51
CA PRO A 94 -6.68 -18.89 -6.33
C PRO A 94 -6.35 -20.38 -6.35
N ARG A 95 -5.84 -20.84 -7.50
CA ARG A 95 -5.31 -22.20 -7.63
C ARG A 95 -4.05 -22.36 -6.77
N ARG A 96 -3.71 -23.61 -6.41
CA ARG A 96 -2.52 -23.93 -5.59
C ARG A 96 -1.24 -23.23 -6.05
N ARG A 97 -0.94 -23.26 -7.36
CA ARG A 97 0.25 -22.60 -7.94
C ARG A 97 0.29 -21.08 -7.73
N ILE A 98 -0.88 -20.43 -7.64
CA ILE A 98 -0.97 -18.99 -7.37
C ILE A 98 -0.79 -18.72 -5.88
N LEU A 99 -1.34 -19.58 -5.01
CA LEU A 99 -1.12 -19.50 -3.56
C LEU A 99 0.36 -19.66 -3.20
N GLU A 100 1.07 -20.61 -3.81
CA GLU A 100 2.52 -20.80 -3.65
C GLU A 100 3.29 -19.52 -4.01
N LYS A 101 2.91 -18.85 -5.11
CA LYS A 101 3.51 -17.56 -5.48
C LYS A 101 3.14 -16.40 -4.56
N LEU A 102 2.00 -16.46 -3.88
CA LEU A 102 1.54 -15.44 -2.93
C LEU A 102 2.12 -15.65 -1.52
N GLU A 103 2.67 -16.82 -1.21
CA GLU A 103 3.20 -17.14 0.12
C GLU A 103 4.13 -16.05 0.70
N PRO A 104 5.10 -15.47 -0.05
CA PRO A 104 5.97 -14.42 0.48
C PRO A 104 5.23 -13.16 0.94
N VAL A 105 4.04 -12.92 0.40
CA VAL A 105 3.15 -11.80 0.76
C VAL A 105 2.39 -12.14 2.04
N LEU A 106 1.95 -13.40 2.18
CA LEU A 106 1.06 -13.84 3.26
C LEU A 106 1.78 -14.08 4.59
N VAL A 107 3.07 -14.41 4.56
CA VAL A 107 3.88 -14.63 5.77
C VAL A 107 4.29 -13.31 6.43
N THR A 108 4.34 -12.22 5.65
CA THR A 108 4.78 -10.88 6.10
C THR A 108 3.64 -9.89 6.37
N ALA A 109 2.37 -10.27 6.17
CA ALA A 109 1.20 -9.36 6.21
C ALA A 109 0.39 -9.43 7.51
#